data_AF-A0A842T077-F1
#
_entry.id   AF-A0A842T077-F1
#
_cell.length_a   1.000
_cell.length_b   1.000
_cell.length_c   1.000
_cell.angle_alpha   90.00
_cell.angle_beta   90.00
_cell.angle_gamma   90.00
#
_symmetry.space_group_name_H-M   'P 1'
#
loop_
_entity.id
_entity.type
_entity.pdbx_description
1 polymer ?
#
loop_
_entity_poly.entity_id
_entity_poly.type
_entity_poly.pdbx_seq_one_letter_code
_entity_poly.pdbx_strand_id
1 'polypeptide(L)'
;MVQVFLINPDGTTSEVKTEGAVKDALEEDEAYVIVSDDVRKVYLWKGSKSSVRSKFIGAKRSQEIRGQVGMHYSVVPLDQNEEDEDPDFLGIIGGRTTEGIAKEISAEDIGGGGSRGGGGHPLREKSEFEPPEPASGMNIAGSNTRSRENSGPLYKGEESMAAFTTEEHQINFDQIMQKLEEIKMPEGYERELLIIGNHAYSLVEKKQSFLGETTSERVLEKVGTIPEGVFFAENYAPRILSEGGDIVAIEFLRRKGSNTSAPATGAKDKRDMLKNQIKSQLEKKK
;
A
#
# COMPACT_ATOMS: atom_id res chain seq x y z
N MET A 1 6.32 -12.67 22.56
CA MET A 1 5.90 -11.40 23.21
C MET A 1 5.45 -10.43 22.13
N VAL A 2 4.37 -9.68 22.36
CA VAL A 2 3.78 -8.76 21.38
C VAL A 2 3.79 -7.33 21.91
N GLN A 3 4.24 -6.38 21.10
CA GLN A 3 4.20 -4.94 21.38
C GLN A 3 3.48 -4.21 20.25
N VAL A 4 2.69 -3.20 20.59
CA VAL A 4 1.86 -2.45 19.65
C VAL A 4 2.16 -0.97 19.78
N PHE A 5 2.43 -0.31 18.67
CA PHE A 5 2.75 1.10 18.61
C PHE A 5 1.80 1.83 17.66
N LEU A 6 1.05 2.81 18.16
CA LEU A 6 0.26 3.72 17.35
C LEU A 6 1.19 4.73 16.66
N ILE A 7 0.94 5.00 15.38
CA ILE A 7 1.65 6.00 14.60
C ILE A 7 1.00 7.38 14.76
N ASN A 8 1.71 8.31 15.40
CA ASN A 8 1.21 9.66 15.61
C ASN A 8 1.45 10.54 14.36
N PRO A 9 0.57 11.51 14.06
CA PRO A 9 0.71 12.42 12.90
C PRO A 9 1.98 13.29 12.90
N ASP A 10 2.58 13.52 14.07
CA ASP A 10 3.81 14.27 14.28
C ASP A 10 5.08 13.48 13.90
N GLY A 11 4.92 12.21 13.52
CA GLY A 11 6.03 11.34 13.15
C GLY A 11 6.52 10.45 14.28
N THR A 12 5.96 10.50 15.49
CA THR A 12 6.34 9.67 16.65
C THR A 12 5.48 8.41 16.78
N THR A 13 5.81 7.56 17.76
CA THR A 13 5.07 6.34 18.11
C THR A 13 4.67 6.34 19.58
N SER A 14 3.44 5.96 19.87
CA SER A 14 2.95 5.74 21.24
C SER A 14 2.70 4.25 21.48
N GLU A 15 3.26 3.67 22.54
CA GLU A 15 2.97 2.28 22.90
C GLU A 15 1.51 2.14 23.37
N VAL A 16 0.78 1.19 22.78
CA VAL A 16 -0.61 0.89 23.10
C VAL A 16 -0.64 -0.30 24.04
N LYS A 17 -1.15 -0.07 25.26
CA LYS A 17 -1.37 -1.13 26.24
C LYS A 17 -2.71 -1.80 25.97
N THR A 18 -2.68 -3.07 25.61
CA THR A 18 -3.90 -3.87 25.36
C THR A 18 -4.21 -4.73 26.59
N GLU A 19 -5.36 -4.52 27.23
CA GLU A 19 -5.86 -5.40 28.30
C GLU A 19 -6.58 -6.64 27.76
N GLY A 20 -6.91 -6.65 26.45
CA GLY A 20 -7.60 -7.72 25.72
C GLY A 20 -6.89 -8.15 24.44
N ALA A 21 -7.64 -8.59 23.43
CA ALA A 21 -7.07 -8.97 22.14
C ALA A 21 -6.54 -7.71 21.42
N VAL A 22 -5.40 -7.82 20.74
CA VAL A 22 -4.78 -6.66 20.07
C VAL A 22 -5.70 -6.06 19.01
N LYS A 23 -6.49 -6.88 18.31
CA LYS A 23 -7.47 -6.42 17.32
C LYS A 23 -8.45 -5.36 17.86
N ASP A 24 -8.78 -5.42 19.14
CA ASP A 24 -9.77 -4.52 19.76
C ASP A 24 -9.21 -3.09 19.91
N ALA A 25 -7.89 -2.93 19.80
CA ALA A 25 -7.19 -1.65 19.83
C ALA A 25 -6.79 -1.13 18.44
N LEU A 26 -7.06 -1.88 17.36
CA LEU A 26 -6.73 -1.48 15.99
C LEU A 26 -7.88 -0.70 15.35
N GLU A 27 -7.73 0.62 15.26
CA GLU A 27 -8.72 1.51 14.66
C GLU A 27 -8.51 1.67 13.16
N GLU A 28 -9.59 1.63 12.37
CA GLU A 28 -9.55 1.64 10.90
C GLU A 28 -8.96 2.93 10.29
N ASP A 29 -8.98 4.04 11.02
CA ASP A 29 -8.43 5.35 10.61
C ASP A 29 -6.99 5.58 11.08
N GLU A 30 -6.38 4.59 11.73
CA GLU A 30 -5.02 4.66 12.26
C GLU A 30 -4.10 3.60 11.64
N ALA A 31 -2.79 3.81 11.83
CA ALA A 31 -1.77 2.84 11.45
C ALA A 31 -0.96 2.45 12.68
N TYR A 32 -0.57 1.17 12.73
CA TYR A 32 0.11 0.61 13.88
C TYR A 32 1.34 -0.18 13.44
N VAL A 33 2.39 -0.16 14.26
CA VAL A 33 3.49 -1.11 14.17
C VAL A 33 3.33 -2.16 15.26
N ILE A 34 3.27 -3.43 14.86
CA ILE A 34 3.09 -4.56 15.77
C ILE A 34 4.34 -5.42 15.69
N VAL A 35 5.03 -5.56 16.80
CA VAL A 35 6.24 -6.40 16.90
C VAL A 35 5.85 -7.69 17.59
N SER A 36 6.16 -8.82 16.96
CA SER A 36 5.99 -10.13 17.56
C SER A 36 7.32 -10.89 17.56
N ASP A 37 7.83 -11.14 18.76
CA ASP A 37 9.06 -11.89 18.96
C ASP A 37 8.92 -13.38 18.64
N ASP A 38 7.69 -13.90 18.77
CA ASP A 38 7.41 -15.33 18.64
C ASP A 38 7.54 -15.77 17.18
N VAL A 39 7.14 -14.91 16.24
CA VAL A 39 7.28 -15.12 14.79
C VAL A 39 8.41 -14.30 14.16
N ARG A 40 9.10 -13.47 14.96
CA ARG A 40 10.17 -12.56 14.52
C ARG A 40 9.73 -11.68 13.34
N LYS A 41 8.56 -11.05 13.48
CA LYS A 41 8.02 -10.14 12.47
C LYS A 41 7.70 -8.77 13.09
N VAL A 42 7.91 -7.73 12.28
CA VAL A 42 7.45 -6.37 12.54
C VAL A 42 6.38 -6.07 11.50
N TYR A 43 5.12 -6.10 11.91
CA TYR A 43 3.99 -5.78 11.05
C TYR A 43 3.78 -4.27 11.01
N LEU A 44 3.59 -3.73 9.81
CA LEU A 44 2.96 -2.42 9.62
C LEU A 44 1.51 -2.67 9.24
N TRP A 45 0.61 -2.57 10.22
CA TRP A 45 -0.82 -2.68 9.97
C TRP A 45 -1.37 -1.31 9.55
N LYS A 46 -2.10 -1.30 8.44
CA LYS A 46 -2.65 -0.09 7.82
C LYS A 46 -4.17 -0.16 7.88
N GLY A 47 -4.78 0.66 8.72
CA GLY A 47 -6.22 0.82 8.75
C GLY A 47 -6.73 1.26 7.38
N SER A 48 -7.89 0.76 6.97
CA SER A 48 -8.47 1.02 5.64
C SER A 48 -8.73 2.50 5.37
N LYS A 49 -8.95 3.30 6.41
CA LYS A 49 -9.19 4.76 6.37
C LYS A 49 -8.00 5.60 6.84
N SER A 50 -6.89 4.95 7.22
CA SER A 50 -5.71 5.65 7.72
C SER A 50 -5.08 6.55 6.67
N SER A 51 -4.61 7.71 7.12
CA SER A 51 -4.05 8.72 6.20
C SER A 51 -2.77 8.22 5.53
N VAL A 52 -2.53 8.66 4.30
CA VAL A 52 -1.28 8.37 3.56
C VAL A 52 -0.05 8.75 4.39
N ARG A 53 -0.08 9.92 5.03
CA ARG A 53 0.98 10.38 5.94
C ARG A 53 1.26 9.37 7.05
N SER A 54 0.22 8.86 7.73
CA SER A 54 0.38 7.86 8.79
C SER A 54 1.00 6.57 8.25
N LYS A 55 0.60 6.11 7.05
CA LYS A 55 1.20 4.94 6.39
C LYS A 55 2.69 5.14 6.06
N PHE A 56 3.08 6.32 5.57
CA PHE A 56 4.48 6.65 5.30
C PHE A 56 5.32 6.75 6.58
N ILE A 57 4.79 7.39 7.62
CA ILE A 57 5.45 7.44 8.94
C ILE A 57 5.60 6.02 9.49
N GLY A 58 4.54 5.21 9.39
CA GLY A 58 4.53 3.81 9.80
C GLY A 58 5.59 2.96 9.08
N ALA A 59 5.77 3.13 7.77
CA ALA A 59 6.83 2.44 7.02
C ALA A 59 8.22 2.82 7.50
N LYS A 60 8.46 4.10 7.81
CA LYS A 60 9.72 4.53 8.41
C LYS A 60 9.92 3.91 9.80
N ARG A 61 8.89 3.98 10.64
CA ARG A 61 8.94 3.49 12.03
C ARG A 61 9.10 1.98 12.11
N SER A 62 8.46 1.21 11.24
CA SER A 62 8.63 -0.25 11.20
C SER A 62 10.07 -0.65 10.85
N GLN A 63 10.73 0.07 9.93
CA GLN A 63 12.15 -0.18 9.61
C GLN A 63 13.08 0.23 10.76
N GLU A 64 12.83 1.37 11.42
CA GLU A 64 13.60 1.78 12.60
C GLU A 64 13.48 0.76 13.74
N ILE A 65 12.25 0.32 14.04
CA ILE A 65 11.97 -0.70 15.06
C ILE A 65 12.62 -2.03 14.67
N ARG A 66 12.53 -2.44 13.40
CA ARG A 66 13.22 -3.64 12.88
C ARG A 66 14.74 -3.55 13.10
N GLY A 67 15.33 -2.38 12.90
CA GLY A 67 16.76 -2.13 13.19
C GLY A 67 17.12 -2.33 14.67
N GLN A 68 16.19 -2.06 15.59
CA GLN A 68 16.38 -2.23 17.03
C GLN A 68 16.22 -3.68 17.49
N VAL A 69 15.20 -4.39 17.00
CA VAL A 69 14.96 -5.81 17.35
C VAL A 69 15.92 -6.76 16.63
N GLY A 70 16.51 -6.31 15.52
CA GLY A 70 17.62 -6.96 14.83
C GLY A 70 17.25 -7.58 13.49
N MET A 71 18.29 -7.85 12.69
CA MET A 71 18.18 -8.24 11.28
C MET A 71 17.45 -9.56 11.02
N HIS A 72 17.23 -10.36 12.04
CA HIS A 72 16.50 -11.63 11.98
C HIS A 72 14.97 -11.45 12.02
N TYR A 73 14.48 -10.21 12.13
CA TYR A 73 13.08 -9.87 11.96
C TYR A 73 12.78 -9.43 10.53
N SER A 74 11.62 -9.86 10.02
CA SER A 74 11.07 -9.44 8.74
C SER A 74 10.02 -8.35 8.94
N VAL A 75 10.02 -7.33 8.08
CA VAL A 75 8.97 -6.30 8.06
C VAL A 75 7.86 -6.74 7.10
N VAL A 76 6.63 -6.75 7.58
CA VAL A 76 5.46 -7.18 6.80
C VAL A 76 4.44 -6.03 6.74
N PRO A 77 4.30 -5.33 5.62
CA PRO A 77 3.20 -4.40 5.43
C PRO A 77 1.90 -5.19 5.25
N LEU A 78 0.84 -4.78 5.93
CA LEU A 78 -0.46 -5.46 5.89
C LEU A 78 -1.59 -4.43 5.88
N ASP A 79 -2.45 -4.48 4.88
CA ASP A 79 -3.69 -3.69 4.87
C ASP A 79 -4.78 -4.42 5.66
N GLN A 80 -5.65 -3.66 6.32
CA GLN A 80 -6.76 -4.20 7.11
C GLN A 80 -7.63 -5.25 6.38
N ASN A 81 -7.73 -5.14 5.05
CA ASN A 81 -8.54 -6.05 4.23
C ASN A 81 -7.77 -7.28 3.72
N GLU A 82 -6.47 -7.36 3.98
CA GLU A 82 -5.56 -8.42 3.53
C GLU A 82 -5.07 -9.28 4.71
N GLU A 83 -5.63 -9.08 5.92
CA GLU A 83 -5.22 -9.80 7.14
C GLU A 83 -5.31 -11.33 7.00
N ASP A 84 -6.23 -11.81 6.15
CA ASP A 84 -6.42 -13.23 5.87
C ASP A 84 -5.25 -13.87 5.10
N GLU A 85 -4.39 -13.07 4.48
CA GLU A 85 -3.21 -13.53 3.75
C GLU A 85 -2.05 -13.91 4.68
N ASP A 86 -2.05 -13.45 5.95
CA ASP A 86 -1.05 -13.81 6.96
C ASP A 86 -1.73 -14.45 8.20
N PRO A 87 -1.83 -15.80 8.25
CA PRO A 87 -2.40 -16.51 9.39
C PRO A 87 -1.66 -16.28 10.71
N ASP A 88 -0.35 -16.02 10.66
CA ASP A 88 0.43 -15.72 11.88
C ASP A 88 -0.05 -14.40 12.48
N PHE A 89 -0.31 -13.40 11.63
CA PHE A 89 -0.84 -12.11 12.04
C PHE A 89 -2.18 -12.25 12.76
N LEU A 90 -3.14 -12.99 12.18
CA LEU A 90 -4.45 -13.23 12.80
C LEU A 90 -4.32 -13.91 14.17
N GLY A 91 -3.38 -14.86 14.31
CA GLY A 91 -3.06 -15.50 15.58
C GLY A 91 -2.53 -14.51 16.62
N ILE A 92 -1.66 -13.58 16.20
CA ILE A 92 -1.08 -12.53 17.04
C ILE A 92 -2.15 -11.55 17.52
N ILE A 93 -3.05 -11.12 16.63
CA ILE A 93 -4.02 -10.07 16.97
C ILE A 93 -5.30 -10.58 17.66
N GLY A 94 -5.52 -11.90 17.67
CA GLY A 94 -6.70 -12.52 18.28
C GLY A 94 -7.92 -12.59 17.35
N GLY A 95 -7.68 -12.66 16.04
CA GLY A 95 -8.68 -12.77 14.98
C GLY A 95 -8.84 -11.48 14.14
N ARG A 96 -9.76 -11.51 13.19
CA ARG A 96 -9.99 -10.42 12.22
C ARG A 96 -10.42 -9.12 12.89
N THR A 97 -9.98 -8.00 12.33
CA THR A 97 -10.44 -6.65 12.74
C THR A 97 -11.77 -6.25 12.07
N THR A 98 -12.20 -6.96 11.03
CA THR A 98 -13.46 -6.71 10.30
C THR A 98 -14.51 -7.81 10.52
N GLU A 99 -15.79 -7.44 10.58
CA GLU A 99 -16.90 -8.39 10.46
C GLU A 99 -17.03 -8.81 8.99
N GLY A 100 -16.46 -9.97 8.67
CA GLY A 100 -16.61 -10.76 7.44
C GLY A 100 -17.29 -10.08 6.26
N ILE A 101 -16.51 -9.39 5.42
CA ILE A 101 -16.93 -9.15 4.05
C ILE A 101 -16.74 -10.48 3.30
N ALA A 102 -17.85 -11.01 2.80
CA ALA A 102 -18.05 -12.18 1.96
C ALA A 102 -16.78 -12.96 1.56
N LYS A 103 -16.73 -14.24 1.98
CA LYS A 103 -15.86 -15.23 1.35
C LYS A 103 -16.18 -15.25 -0.15
N GLU A 104 -15.14 -15.29 -0.98
CA GLU A 104 -15.26 -15.75 -2.36
C GLU A 104 -16.06 -17.06 -2.34
N ILE A 105 -17.10 -17.15 -3.17
CA ILE A 105 -17.92 -18.34 -3.31
C ILE A 105 -16.95 -19.44 -3.76
N SER A 106 -16.59 -20.36 -2.85
CA SER A 106 -15.85 -21.55 -3.24
C SER A 106 -16.75 -22.33 -4.21
N ALA A 107 -16.13 -22.98 -5.20
CA ALA A 107 -16.84 -23.77 -6.21
C ALA A 107 -17.72 -24.91 -5.64
N GLU A 108 -17.73 -25.07 -4.31
CA GLU A 108 -18.51 -25.99 -3.50
C GLU A 108 -20.00 -25.61 -3.41
N ASP A 109 -20.36 -24.33 -3.64
CA ASP A 109 -21.77 -23.87 -3.64
C ASP A 109 -22.50 -24.13 -4.97
N ILE A 110 -21.81 -24.64 -6.00
CA ILE A 110 -22.43 -25.17 -7.21
C ILE A 110 -22.68 -26.67 -6.98
N GLY A 111 -23.84 -26.97 -6.43
CA GLY A 111 -24.27 -28.34 -6.16
C GLY A 111 -24.16 -29.26 -7.39
N GLY A 112 -23.43 -30.36 -7.25
CA GLY A 112 -23.35 -31.41 -8.25
C GLY A 112 -22.26 -32.43 -7.94
N GLY A 113 -22.61 -33.50 -7.21
CA GLY A 113 -21.68 -34.49 -6.69
C GLY A 113 -20.89 -35.29 -7.73
N GLY A 114 -19.67 -35.68 -7.34
CA GLY A 114 -18.83 -36.64 -8.06
C GLY A 114 -17.43 -36.70 -7.46
N SER A 115 -17.06 -37.86 -6.92
CA SER A 115 -15.84 -38.13 -6.15
C SER A 115 -14.50 -37.95 -6.91
N ARG A 116 -13.51 -37.44 -6.15
CA ARG A 116 -12.08 -37.83 -6.07
C ARG A 116 -11.18 -37.65 -7.31
N GLY A 117 -10.08 -36.92 -7.08
CA GLY A 117 -8.79 -37.15 -7.73
C GLY A 117 -8.26 -35.93 -8.48
N GLY A 118 -6.98 -35.59 -8.25
CA GLY A 118 -6.34 -34.39 -8.78
C GLY A 118 -6.37 -34.25 -10.31
N GLY A 119 -6.33 -32.99 -10.74
CA GLY A 119 -6.30 -32.55 -12.14
C GLY A 119 -7.09 -31.26 -12.26
N GLY A 120 -6.55 -30.15 -12.77
CA GLY A 120 -6.29 -30.02 -14.20
C GLY A 120 -7.50 -29.35 -14.85
N HIS A 121 -7.31 -28.13 -15.35
CA HIS A 121 -8.33 -27.29 -15.98
C HIS A 121 -9.19 -28.07 -17.02
N PRO A 122 -10.53 -27.89 -17.06
CA PRO A 122 -11.49 -28.72 -17.81
C PRO A 122 -11.43 -28.61 -19.35
N LEU A 123 -10.35 -28.08 -19.90
CA LEU A 123 -10.08 -28.04 -21.35
C LEU A 123 -8.82 -28.83 -21.75
N ARG A 124 -8.20 -29.56 -20.80
CA ARG A 124 -7.04 -30.39 -21.08
C ARG A 124 -7.47 -31.84 -21.22
N GLU A 125 -7.96 -32.21 -22.39
CA GLU A 125 -8.05 -33.62 -22.77
C GLU A 125 -6.65 -34.25 -22.59
N LYS A 126 -6.57 -35.35 -21.83
CA LYS A 126 -5.34 -36.14 -21.75
C LYS A 126 -5.06 -36.69 -23.15
N SER A 127 -3.89 -36.37 -23.68
CA SER A 127 -3.42 -36.94 -24.94
C SER A 127 -3.37 -38.47 -24.81
N GLU A 128 -4.06 -39.17 -25.71
CA GLU A 128 -4.11 -40.65 -25.77
C GLU A 128 -2.80 -41.27 -26.30
N PHE A 129 -1.82 -40.44 -26.67
CA PHE A 129 -0.54 -40.88 -27.19
C PHE A 129 0.57 -40.65 -26.16
N GLU A 130 1.34 -41.69 -25.87
CA GLU A 130 2.61 -41.52 -25.17
C GLU A 130 3.56 -40.65 -26.02
N PRO A 131 4.39 -39.78 -25.40
CA PRO A 131 5.36 -38.98 -26.14
C PRO A 131 6.28 -39.90 -26.94
N PRO A 132 6.49 -39.66 -28.25
CA PRO A 132 7.36 -40.49 -29.05
C PRO A 132 8.79 -40.43 -28.50
N GLU A 133 9.43 -41.58 -28.35
CA GLU A 133 10.85 -41.63 -28.04
C GLU A 133 11.66 -41.03 -29.20
N PRO A 134 12.68 -40.19 -28.90
CA PRO A 134 13.48 -39.56 -29.94
C PRO A 134 14.28 -40.61 -30.72
N ALA A 135 14.23 -40.51 -32.05
CA ALA A 135 15.10 -41.31 -32.91
C ALA A 135 16.58 -41.07 -32.56
N SER A 136 17.38 -42.13 -32.66
CA SER A 136 18.81 -42.09 -32.33
C SER A 136 19.52 -40.97 -33.11
N GLY A 137 20.03 -39.98 -32.38
CA GLY A 137 20.77 -38.85 -32.94
C GLY A 137 20.11 -37.46 -32.86
N MET A 138 18.88 -37.32 -32.36
CA MET A 138 18.28 -35.99 -32.11
C MET A 138 18.54 -35.50 -30.68
N ASN A 139 19.15 -34.31 -30.52
CA ASN A 139 19.31 -33.64 -29.23
C ASN A 139 18.13 -32.70 -28.97
N ILE A 140 17.30 -33.02 -27.97
CA ILE A 140 16.24 -32.14 -27.45
C ILE A 140 16.79 -31.35 -26.27
N ALA A 141 16.51 -30.05 -26.21
CA ALA A 141 16.90 -29.20 -25.09
C ALA A 141 16.29 -29.75 -23.78
N GLY A 142 17.15 -30.24 -22.88
CA GLY A 142 16.76 -30.74 -21.55
C GLY A 142 17.41 -32.06 -21.14
N SER A 143 17.95 -32.86 -22.06
CA SER A 143 18.65 -34.10 -21.72
C SER A 143 20.17 -33.92 -21.75
N ASN A 144 20.72 -33.42 -20.64
CA ASN A 144 22.10 -33.72 -20.23
C ASN A 144 22.30 -33.27 -18.79
N THR A 145 22.43 -34.24 -17.87
CA THR A 145 23.12 -34.05 -16.60
C THR A 145 24.53 -33.57 -16.89
N ARG A 146 24.79 -32.27 -16.67
CA ARG A 146 26.14 -31.70 -16.67
C ARG A 146 26.44 -31.15 -15.29
N SER A 147 27.35 -31.81 -14.58
CA SER A 147 28.23 -31.14 -13.64
C SER A 147 28.94 -30.02 -14.40
N ARG A 148 28.72 -28.77 -14.00
CA ARG A 148 29.45 -27.61 -14.53
C ARG A 148 30.10 -26.89 -13.37
N GLU A 149 31.42 -27.05 -13.27
CA GLU A 149 32.28 -26.05 -12.65
C GLU A 149 32.04 -24.72 -13.37
N ASN A 150 31.79 -23.67 -12.59
CA ASN A 150 31.52 -22.34 -13.11
C ASN A 150 32.86 -21.69 -13.51
N SER A 151 33.33 -21.92 -14.72
CA SER A 151 34.43 -21.17 -15.33
C SER A 151 33.85 -20.03 -16.19
N GLY A 152 33.39 -18.97 -15.53
CA GLY A 152 33.08 -17.68 -16.12
C GLY A 152 33.59 -16.57 -15.19
N PRO A 153 34.02 -15.40 -15.71
CA PRO A 153 34.52 -14.35 -14.83
C PRO A 153 33.42 -13.92 -13.86
N LEU A 154 33.76 -13.85 -12.56
CA LEU A 154 32.88 -13.29 -11.55
C LEU A 154 32.52 -11.85 -11.97
N TYR A 155 31.24 -11.52 -12.00
CA TYR A 155 30.77 -10.17 -12.23
C TYR A 155 31.35 -9.23 -11.15
N LYS A 156 32.22 -8.31 -11.54
CA LYS A 156 32.80 -7.29 -10.64
C LYS A 156 32.09 -5.95 -10.67
N GLY A 157 31.10 -5.75 -11.54
CA GLY A 157 30.21 -4.57 -11.53
C GLY A 157 30.85 -3.19 -11.75
N GLU A 158 32.15 -3.09 -12.03
CA GLU A 158 32.84 -1.78 -12.09
C GLU A 158 32.64 -1.03 -13.41
N GLU A 159 32.54 -1.71 -14.57
CA GLU A 159 32.58 -1.03 -15.88
C GLU A 159 31.21 -0.59 -16.43
N SER A 160 30.10 -1.20 -16.00
CA SER A 160 28.75 -0.86 -16.49
C SER A 160 28.08 0.30 -15.75
N MET A 161 28.67 0.77 -14.64
CA MET A 161 28.09 1.85 -13.84
C MET A 161 28.72 3.22 -14.06
N ALA A 162 29.98 3.28 -14.51
CA ALA A 162 30.68 4.56 -14.71
C ALA A 162 30.01 5.49 -15.75
N ALA A 163 29.33 4.92 -16.75
CA ALA A 163 28.63 5.70 -17.78
C ALA A 163 27.34 6.37 -17.26
N PHE A 164 26.76 5.87 -16.16
CA PHE A 164 25.51 6.39 -15.57
C PHE A 164 25.74 7.20 -14.29
N THR A 165 26.95 7.23 -13.75
CA THR A 165 27.30 7.93 -12.51
C THR A 165 27.81 9.36 -12.72
N THR A 166 27.91 9.85 -13.96
CA THR A 166 28.70 11.06 -14.26
C THR A 166 27.90 12.26 -14.75
N GLU A 167 26.58 12.26 -14.67
CA GLU A 167 25.79 13.48 -14.86
C GLU A 167 24.76 13.62 -13.74
N GLU A 168 25.23 14.04 -12.56
CA GLU A 168 24.39 14.84 -11.67
C GLU A 168 24.02 16.12 -12.43
N HIS A 169 22.97 16.05 -13.26
CA HIS A 169 22.29 17.26 -13.73
C HIS A 169 21.96 18.05 -12.48
N GLN A 170 22.59 19.22 -12.34
CA GLN A 170 22.43 20.07 -11.16
C GLN A 170 20.99 20.61 -11.19
N ILE A 171 20.06 19.86 -10.60
CA ILE A 171 18.64 20.18 -10.61
C ILE A 171 18.46 21.51 -9.91
N ASN A 172 18.13 22.56 -10.67
CA ASN A 172 17.88 23.89 -10.12
C ASN A 172 16.46 23.94 -9.53
N PHE A 173 16.36 23.59 -8.25
CA PHE A 173 15.11 23.48 -7.53
C PHE A 173 14.24 24.74 -7.60
N ASP A 174 14.82 25.92 -7.35
CA ASP A 174 14.09 27.18 -7.30
C ASP A 174 13.45 27.51 -8.66
N GLN A 175 14.17 27.25 -9.76
CA GLN A 175 13.65 27.44 -11.10
C GLN A 175 12.50 26.49 -11.42
N ILE A 176 12.60 25.22 -11.02
CA ILE A 176 11.56 24.22 -11.23
C ILE A 176 10.30 24.60 -10.45
N MET A 177 10.46 25.04 -9.21
CA MET A 177 9.36 25.51 -8.37
C MET A 177 8.64 26.71 -8.97
N GLN A 178 9.38 27.73 -9.41
CA GLN A 178 8.80 28.90 -10.06
C GLN A 178 7.99 28.51 -11.31
N LYS A 179 8.53 27.63 -12.16
CA LYS A 179 7.81 27.12 -13.34
C LYS A 179 6.53 26.38 -12.95
N LEU A 180 6.59 25.54 -11.92
CA LEU A 180 5.44 24.80 -11.43
C LEU A 180 4.35 25.70 -10.84
N GLU A 181 4.69 26.86 -10.29
CA GLU A 181 3.73 27.87 -9.83
C GLU A 181 3.08 28.64 -11.00
N GLU A 182 3.82 28.88 -12.08
CA GLU A 182 3.30 29.50 -13.30
C GLU A 182 2.32 28.58 -14.05
N ILE A 183 2.49 27.26 -13.94
CA ILE A 183 1.60 26.27 -14.54
C ILE A 183 0.28 26.20 -13.78
N LYS A 184 -0.82 26.61 -14.43
CA LYS A 184 -2.17 26.52 -13.87
C LYS A 184 -2.52 25.09 -13.44
N MET A 185 -3.20 24.99 -12.30
CA MET A 185 -3.78 23.72 -11.86
C MET A 185 -4.92 23.30 -12.79
N PRO A 186 -5.00 22.02 -13.19
CA PRO A 186 -6.14 21.51 -13.93
C PRO A 186 -7.43 21.71 -13.14
N GLU A 187 -8.53 21.96 -13.86
CA GLU A 187 -9.82 22.16 -13.22
C GLU A 187 -10.24 20.92 -12.42
N GLY A 188 -10.73 21.13 -11.20
CA GLY A 188 -11.13 20.04 -10.34
C GLY A 188 -9.96 19.23 -9.76
N TYR A 189 -8.71 19.73 -9.80
CA TYR A 189 -7.56 19.10 -9.14
C TYR A 189 -6.83 20.07 -8.21
N GLU A 190 -6.16 19.50 -7.20
CA GLU A 190 -5.18 20.17 -6.35
C GLU A 190 -3.88 19.38 -6.26
N ARG A 191 -2.75 20.08 -6.14
CA ARG A 191 -1.43 19.47 -5.91
C ARG A 191 -1.35 19.03 -4.46
N GLU A 192 -1.00 17.77 -4.21
CA GLU A 192 -0.79 17.26 -2.86
C GLU A 192 0.67 16.84 -2.61
N LEU A 193 1.29 16.21 -3.60
CA LEU A 193 2.68 15.76 -3.55
C LEU A 193 3.45 16.23 -4.80
N LEU A 194 4.72 16.54 -4.62
CA LEU A 194 5.66 16.93 -5.66
C LEU A 194 6.98 16.20 -5.45
N ILE A 195 7.52 15.59 -6.50
CA ILE A 195 8.84 14.96 -6.51
C ILE A 195 9.73 15.73 -7.48
N ILE A 196 10.90 16.17 -7.00
CA ILE A 196 11.96 16.81 -7.79
C ILE A 196 13.25 16.07 -7.46
N GLY A 197 13.85 15.39 -8.45
CA GLY A 197 15.00 14.52 -8.22
C GLY A 197 14.70 13.42 -7.18
N ASN A 198 15.50 13.37 -6.12
CA ASN A 198 15.34 12.45 -4.99
C ASN A 198 14.64 13.10 -3.77
N HIS A 199 13.92 14.21 -3.98
CA HIS A 199 13.23 14.93 -2.91
C HIS A 199 11.73 14.97 -3.16
N ALA A 200 10.96 14.68 -2.11
CA ALA A 200 9.51 14.78 -2.10
C ALA A 200 9.06 15.97 -1.25
N TYR A 201 7.98 16.63 -1.66
CA TYR A 201 7.41 17.82 -1.03
C TYR A 201 5.88 17.67 -0.96
N SER A 202 5.27 18.01 0.17
CA SER A 202 3.82 17.98 0.36
C SER A 202 3.27 19.39 0.55
N LEU A 203 2.06 19.64 0.06
CA LEU A 203 1.37 20.91 0.29
C LEU A 203 0.71 20.90 1.68
N VAL A 204 1.16 21.77 2.59
CA VAL A 204 0.64 21.91 3.96
C VAL A 204 -0.13 23.21 4.10
N GLU A 205 -1.36 23.15 4.62
CA GLU A 205 -2.12 24.35 4.98
C GLU A 205 -1.74 24.84 6.38
N LYS A 206 -1.00 25.96 6.46
CA LYS A 206 -0.75 26.66 7.72
C LYS A 206 -1.92 27.60 8.01
N LYS A 207 -2.72 27.23 9.02
CA LYS A 207 -3.77 28.11 9.56
C LYS A 207 -3.13 29.06 10.57
N GLN A 208 -3.04 30.33 10.21
CA GLN A 208 -2.67 31.39 11.15
C GLN A 208 -3.91 32.20 11.50
N SER A 209 -4.20 32.31 12.80
CA SER A 209 -5.28 33.14 13.31
C SER A 209 -4.69 34.48 13.76
N PHE A 210 -4.92 35.52 12.98
CA PHE A 210 -4.58 36.89 13.35
C PHE A 210 -5.89 37.65 13.58
N LEU A 211 -6.07 38.20 14.78
CA LEU A 211 -7.23 39.02 15.15
C LEU A 211 -8.62 38.36 14.91
N GLY A 212 -8.73 37.03 15.04
CA GLY A 212 -10.00 36.32 14.87
C GLY A 212 -10.37 36.02 13.41
N GLU A 213 -9.55 36.46 12.45
CA GLU A 213 -9.63 36.05 11.05
C GLU A 213 -8.65 34.88 10.83
N THR A 214 -9.15 33.75 10.32
CA THR A 214 -8.33 32.56 10.04
C THR A 214 -7.85 32.64 8.60
N THR A 215 -6.57 32.94 8.41
CA THR A 215 -5.94 32.90 7.08
C THR A 215 -5.25 31.54 6.93
N SER A 216 -5.61 30.79 5.88
CA SER A 216 -4.96 29.54 5.50
C SER A 216 -3.98 29.80 4.37
N GLU A 217 -2.69 29.63 4.63
CA GLU A 217 -1.65 29.69 3.60
C GLU A 217 -1.22 28.27 3.22
N ARG A 218 -1.17 27.97 1.92
CA ARG A 218 -0.71 26.67 1.40
C ARG A 218 0.80 26.76 1.11
N VAL A 219 1.60 26.05 1.88
CA VAL A 219 3.07 26.06 1.80
C VAL A 219 3.58 24.66 1.44
N LEU A 220 4.50 24.57 0.49
CA LEU A 220 5.18 23.31 0.17
C LEU A 220 6.26 23.03 1.22
N GLU A 221 6.18 21.88 1.88
CA GLU A 221 7.15 21.44 2.87
C GLU A 221 7.81 20.13 2.42
N LYS A 222 9.13 20.01 2.65
CA LYS A 222 9.88 18.80 2.29
C LYS A 222 9.40 17.61 3.12
N VAL A 223 9.03 16.53 2.45
CA VAL A 223 8.67 15.24 3.04
C VAL A 223 9.95 14.51 3.41
N GLY A 224 10.57 14.94 4.52
CA GLY A 224 11.69 14.27 5.20
C GLY A 224 12.59 13.36 4.35
N THR A 225 12.82 12.14 4.82
CA THR A 225 13.54 11.09 4.07
C THR A 225 12.51 10.17 3.42
N ILE A 226 12.61 9.98 2.10
CA ILE A 226 11.75 9.06 1.35
C ILE A 226 12.13 7.62 1.73
N PRO A 227 11.19 6.78 2.20
CA PRO A 227 11.47 5.39 2.55
C PRO A 227 11.84 4.55 1.32
N GLU A 228 12.67 3.53 1.52
CA GLU A 228 13.00 2.55 0.48
C GLU A 228 11.81 1.61 0.21
N GLY A 229 11.48 1.36 -1.05
CA GLY A 229 10.39 0.47 -1.45
C GLY A 229 9.62 0.95 -2.68
N VAL A 230 8.58 0.19 -3.04
CA VAL A 230 7.64 0.54 -4.12
C VAL A 230 6.39 1.14 -3.50
N PHE A 231 5.97 2.31 -3.98
CA PHE A 231 4.79 3.03 -3.51
C PHE A 231 3.82 3.24 -4.65
N PHE A 232 2.56 2.86 -4.45
CA PHE A 232 1.48 3.15 -5.39
C PHE A 232 0.79 4.45 -4.99
N ALA A 233 0.72 5.39 -5.93
CA ALA A 233 -0.03 6.63 -5.77
C ALA A 233 -1.48 6.44 -6.26
N GLU A 234 -2.23 5.60 -5.56
CA GLU A 234 -3.62 5.32 -5.89
C GLU A 234 -4.48 6.58 -5.77
N ASN A 235 -5.42 6.75 -6.69
CA ASN A 235 -6.33 7.91 -6.75
C ASN A 235 -5.66 9.26 -7.03
N TYR A 236 -4.38 9.27 -7.40
CA TYR A 236 -3.70 10.45 -7.91
C TYR A 236 -3.59 10.41 -9.43
N ALA A 237 -3.74 11.57 -10.04
CA ALA A 237 -3.32 11.78 -11.42
C ALA A 237 -1.87 12.29 -11.41
N PRO A 238 -0.87 11.49 -11.83
CA PRO A 238 0.49 11.99 -11.97
C PRO A 238 0.56 12.97 -13.14
N ARG A 239 1.22 14.11 -12.93
CA ARG A 239 1.57 15.07 -13.97
C ARG A 239 3.08 15.22 -14.01
N ILE A 240 3.67 14.93 -15.16
CA ILE A 240 5.13 14.93 -15.36
C ILE A 240 5.51 16.23 -16.06
N LEU A 241 6.50 16.94 -15.50
CA LEU A 241 7.19 18.04 -16.17
C LEU A 241 8.49 17.50 -16.76
N SER A 242 8.61 17.61 -18.09
CA SER A 242 9.81 17.19 -18.82
C SER A 242 10.37 18.33 -19.65
N GLU A 243 11.69 18.51 -19.59
CA GLU A 243 12.43 19.52 -20.34
C GLU A 243 13.71 18.90 -20.90
N GLY A 244 14.03 19.18 -22.16
CA GLY A 244 15.26 18.65 -22.78
C GLY A 244 15.31 17.13 -22.97
N GLY A 245 14.21 16.42 -22.69
CA GLY A 245 14.17 14.95 -22.67
C GLY A 245 14.27 14.36 -21.26
N ASP A 246 14.55 15.19 -20.25
CA ASP A 246 14.66 14.77 -18.85
C ASP A 246 13.36 15.04 -18.08
N ILE A 247 13.09 14.21 -17.07
CA ILE A 247 12.00 14.44 -16.12
C ILE A 247 12.54 15.34 -15.01
N VAL A 248 12.06 16.58 -14.95
CA VAL A 248 12.50 17.58 -13.96
C VAL A 248 11.61 17.59 -12.72
N ALA A 249 10.33 17.21 -12.86
CA ALA A 249 9.41 17.10 -11.73
C ALA A 249 8.24 16.14 -12.01
N ILE A 250 7.70 15.55 -10.95
CA ILE A 250 6.48 14.75 -10.97
C ILE A 250 5.54 15.29 -9.89
N GLU A 251 4.35 15.74 -10.27
CA GLU A 251 3.28 16.14 -9.36
C GLU A 251 2.26 15.01 -9.23
N PHE A 252 1.75 14.79 -8.02
CA PHE A 252 0.59 13.95 -7.80
C PHE A 252 -0.60 14.84 -7.46
N LEU A 253 -1.56 14.86 -8.38
CA LEU A 253 -2.74 15.70 -8.29
C LEU A 253 -3.91 14.90 -7.76
N ARG A 254 -4.59 15.42 -6.72
CA ARG A 254 -5.84 14.85 -6.21
C ARG A 254 -7.03 15.62 -6.76
N ARG A 255 -8.13 14.93 -7.04
CA ARG A 255 -9.37 15.56 -7.50
C ARG A 255 -10.02 16.36 -6.36
N LYS A 256 -10.35 17.63 -6.59
CA LYS A 256 -11.13 18.46 -5.66
C LYS A 256 -12.50 17.82 -5.43
N GLY A 257 -12.86 17.62 -4.16
CA GLY A 257 -14.10 16.96 -3.80
C GLY A 257 -14.04 15.43 -3.81
N SER A 258 -12.92 14.80 -4.21
CA SER A 258 -12.62 13.43 -3.79
C SER A 258 -12.10 13.47 -2.35
N ASN A 259 -12.97 13.87 -1.43
CA ASN A 259 -12.83 13.42 -0.06
C ASN A 259 -13.03 11.90 -0.11
N THR A 260 -11.93 11.15 -0.15
CA THR A 260 -11.90 9.81 0.40
C THR A 260 -11.53 9.94 1.88
N SER A 261 -12.13 10.87 2.63
CA SER A 261 -13.19 10.50 3.56
C SER A 261 -14.55 10.38 2.88
N ALA A 262 -15.03 9.15 2.66
CA ALA A 262 -16.44 8.94 2.37
C ALA A 262 -17.29 9.73 3.41
N PRO A 263 -18.22 10.60 2.98
CA PRO A 263 -19.15 11.21 3.92
C PRO A 263 -19.98 10.09 4.56
N ALA A 264 -20.13 10.16 5.88
CA ALA A 264 -21.22 9.49 6.59
C ALA A 264 -22.58 10.10 6.22
N THR A 265 -22.95 10.14 4.94
CA THR A 265 -24.33 10.35 4.51
C THR A 265 -25.06 9.02 4.57
N GLY A 266 -25.54 8.70 5.76
CA GLY A 266 -26.40 7.54 5.98
C GLY A 266 -27.15 7.54 7.31
N ALA A 267 -26.74 8.34 8.31
CA ALA A 267 -27.41 8.33 9.61
C ALA A 267 -28.71 9.15 9.64
N LYS A 268 -28.84 10.20 8.81
CA LYS A 268 -30.09 10.97 8.68
C LYS A 268 -31.09 10.29 7.73
N ASP A 269 -30.63 9.82 6.56
CA ASP A 269 -31.51 9.13 5.59
C ASP A 269 -32.07 7.80 6.13
N LYS A 270 -31.28 7.01 6.87
CA LYS A 270 -31.78 5.76 7.46
C LYS A 270 -32.84 6.02 8.53
N ARG A 271 -32.72 7.08 9.35
CA ARG A 271 -33.74 7.42 10.36
C ARG A 271 -35.04 7.89 9.72
N ASP A 272 -34.96 8.68 8.64
CA ASP A 272 -36.15 9.16 7.94
C ASP A 272 -36.81 8.05 7.09
N MET A 273 -36.03 7.14 6.50
CA MET A 273 -36.54 5.90 5.90
C MET A 273 -37.21 4.99 6.93
N LEU A 274 -36.61 4.79 8.11
CA LEU A 274 -37.17 3.92 9.15
C LEU A 274 -38.49 4.50 9.70
N LYS A 275 -38.56 5.83 9.87
CA LYS A 275 -39.80 6.53 10.27
C LYS A 275 -40.90 6.37 9.23
N ASN A 276 -40.58 6.53 7.94
CA ASN A 276 -41.56 6.37 6.86
C ASN A 276 -42.02 4.91 6.73
N GLN A 277 -41.13 3.94 6.95
CA GLN A 277 -41.44 2.52 6.92
C GLN A 277 -42.30 2.09 8.12
N ILE A 278 -42.05 2.61 9.31
CA ILE A 278 -42.89 2.38 10.51
C ILE A 278 -44.27 3.01 10.34
N LYS A 279 -44.36 4.22 9.77
CA LYS A 279 -45.63 4.90 9.51
C LYS A 279 -46.50 4.14 8.49
N SER A 280 -45.87 3.64 7.42
CA SER A 280 -46.53 2.79 6.41
C SER A 280 -47.10 1.49 7.00
N GLN A 281 -46.41 0.87 7.97
CA GLN A 281 -46.90 -0.35 8.61
C GLN A 281 -48.00 -0.09 9.66
N LEU A 282 -48.03 1.08 10.28
CA LEU A 282 -49.09 1.46 11.23
C LEU A 282 -50.39 1.88 10.52
N GLU A 283 -50.31 2.47 9.33
CA GLU A 283 -51.49 2.84 8.53
C GLU A 283 -52.17 1.62 7.87
N LYS A 284 -51.43 0.53 7.62
CA LYS A 284 -51.98 -0.75 7.10
C LYS A 284 -52.64 -1.63 8.17
N LYS A 285 -52.62 -1.21 9.44
CA LYS A 285 -53.21 -1.95 10.58
C LYS A 285 -54.43 -1.25 11.19
N LYS A 286 -55.03 -0.27 10.50
CA LYS A 286 -56.34 0.30 10.82
C LYS A 286 -57.36 -0.04 9.77
#